data_AF-A0A2N2CW88-F1
#
_entry.id   AF-A0A2N2CW88-F1
#
_cell.length_a   1.000
_cell.length_b   1.000
_cell.length_c   1.000
_cell.angle_alpha   90.00
_cell.angle_beta   90.00
_cell.angle_gamma   90.00
#
_symmetry.space_group_name_H-M   'P 1'
#
loop_
_entity.id
_entity.type
_entity.pdbx_description
1 polymer ?
#
loop_
_entity_poly.entity_id
_entity_poly.type
_entity_poly.pdbx_seq_one_letter_code
_entity_poly.pdbx_strand_id
1 'polypeptide(L)'
;MLVISRKTDECIIIEQENGEPIEIRLLSIDNQVRVGISAPSGCKIWRKELYTTVEANRKAAENTSFGSLRSLTSQMSNGKGSD
;
A
#
# COMPACT_ATOMS: atom_id res chain seq x y z
N MET A 1 -0.99 -14.36 -13.91
CA MET A 1 -1.17 -14.87 -12.53
C MET A 1 -0.56 -16.26 -12.50
N LEU A 2 0.48 -16.46 -11.68
CA LEU A 2 1.12 -17.76 -11.49
C LEU A 2 0.67 -18.32 -10.13
N VAL A 3 0.21 -19.57 -10.10
CA VAL A 3 -0.30 -20.21 -8.88
C VAL A 3 0.63 -21.36 -8.52
N ILE A 4 1.21 -21.28 -7.33
CA ILE A 4 2.13 -22.29 -6.81
C ILE A 4 1.70 -22.64 -5.39
N SER A 5 1.52 -23.93 -5.12
CA SER A 5 1.24 -24.42 -3.77
C SER A 5 2.54 -24.81 -3.08
N ARG A 6 2.72 -24.34 -1.85
CA ARG A 6 3.90 -24.60 -1.02
C ARG A 6 3.48 -25.01 0.39
N LYS A 7 4.31 -25.81 1.04
CA LYS A 7 4.21 -26.20 2.46
C LYS A 7 4.98 -25.21 3.34
N THR A 8 4.80 -25.35 4.65
CA THR A 8 5.63 -24.67 5.66
C THR A 8 7.12 -24.89 5.39
N ASP A 9 7.93 -23.87 5.66
CA ASP A 9 9.37 -23.78 5.42
C ASP A 9 9.84 -23.79 3.96
N GLU A 10 8.92 -23.84 2.99
CA GLU A 10 9.30 -23.66 1.59
C GLU A 10 9.42 -22.16 1.23
N CYS A 11 10.33 -21.86 0.29
CA CYS A 11 10.58 -20.53 -0.21
C CYS A 11 10.22 -20.39 -1.70
N ILE A 12 9.92 -19.17 -2.11
CA ILE A 12 9.69 -18.74 -3.49
C ILE A 12 10.66 -17.59 -3.74
N ILE A 13 11.42 -17.69 -4.82
CA ILE A 13 12.38 -16.66 -5.21
C ILE A 13 11.85 -15.97 -6.46
N ILE A 14 11.85 -14.64 -6.45
CA ILE A 14 11.47 -13.78 -7.56
C ILE A 14 12.70 -12.98 -7.95
N GLU A 15 13.29 -13.32 -9.09
CA GLU A 15 14.39 -12.56 -9.69
C GLU A 15 13.86 -11.27 -10.33
N GLN A 16 14.66 -10.21 -10.26
CA GLN A 16 14.37 -8.92 -10.91
C GLN A 16 15.46 -8.61 -11.93
N GLU A 17 15.11 -7.93 -13.02
CA GLU A 17 16.05 -7.60 -14.12
C GLU A 17 17.27 -6.80 -13.66
N ASN A 18 17.12 -5.92 -12.65
CA ASN A 18 18.19 -5.06 -12.14
C ASN A 18 18.20 -5.04 -10.60
N GLY A 19 18.50 -6.17 -9.96
CA GLY A 19 18.63 -6.19 -8.51
C GLY A 19 18.83 -7.57 -7.89
N GLU A 20 18.89 -7.58 -6.56
CA GLU A 20 18.85 -8.81 -5.77
C GLU A 20 17.44 -9.43 -5.82
N PRO A 21 17.32 -10.76 -5.80
CA PRO A 21 16.04 -11.43 -5.84
C PRO A 21 15.24 -11.21 -4.55
N ILE A 22 13.92 -11.23 -4.67
CA ILE A 22 13.01 -11.25 -3.52
C ILE A 22 12.81 -12.70 -3.10
N GLU A 23 13.03 -13.02 -1.83
CA GLU A 23 12.72 -14.31 -1.24
C GLU A 23 11.45 -14.23 -0.40
N ILE A 24 10.48 -15.10 -0.68
CA ILE A 24 9.23 -15.22 0.06
C ILE A 24 9.21 -16.61 0.71
N ARG A 25 9.22 -16.66 2.04
CA ARG A 25 9.23 -17.91 2.81
C ARG A 25 7.93 -18.08 3.59
N LEU A 26 7.35 -19.28 3.57
CA LEU A 26 6.21 -19.60 4.43
C LEU A 26 6.74 -20.08 5.79
N LEU A 27 6.48 -19.30 6.84
CA LEU A 27 6.99 -19.59 8.19
C LEU A 27 6.05 -20.51 8.98
N SER A 28 4.74 -20.24 8.96
CA SER A 28 3.75 -21.12 9.62
C SER A 28 2.40 -21.01 8.94
N ILE A 29 1.65 -22.12 8.96
CA ILE A 29 0.28 -22.20 8.45
C ILE A 29 -0.57 -22.69 9.61
N ASP A 30 -1.20 -21.74 10.30
CA ASP A 30 -2.16 -22.00 11.37
C ASP A 30 -3.53 -21.50 10.90
N ASN A 31 -4.20 -20.64 11.67
CA ASN A 31 -5.39 -19.90 11.23
C ASN A 31 -5.04 -18.70 10.32
N GLN A 32 -3.79 -18.25 10.38
CA GLN A 32 -3.21 -17.22 9.53
C GLN A 32 -1.88 -17.74 8.97
N VAL A 33 -1.55 -17.33 7.75
CA VAL A 33 -0.28 -17.70 7.12
C VAL A 33 0.76 -16.65 7.50
N ARG A 34 1.83 -17.08 8.16
CA ARG A 34 3.00 -16.24 8.37
C ARG A 34 3.90 -16.33 7.15
N VAL A 35 4.07 -15.21 6.46
CA VAL A 35 4.94 -15.08 5.30
C VAL A 35 6.11 -14.18 5.68
N GLY A 36 7.33 -14.71 5.60
CA GLY A 36 8.55 -13.93 5.64
C GLY A 36 8.85 -13.43 4.22
N ILE A 37 9.14 -12.14 4.08
CA ILE A 37 9.53 -11.55 2.80
C ILE A 37 10.88 -10.88 3.01
N SER A 38 11.90 -11.37 2.32
CA SER A 38 13.22 -10.76 2.23
C SER A 38 13.32 -10.07 0.88
N ALA A 39 13.51 -8.76 0.88
CA ALA A 39 13.65 -7.96 -0.33
C ALA A 39 14.73 -6.90 -0.13
N PRO A 40 15.45 -6.50 -1.19
CA PRO A 40 16.42 -5.43 -1.12
C PRO A 40 15.77 -4.08 -0.83
N SER A 41 16.56 -3.12 -0.32
CA SER A 41 16.10 -1.80 0.13
C SER A 41 15.32 -0.97 -0.91
N GLY A 42 15.50 -1.27 -2.20
CA GLY A 42 14.76 -0.64 -3.31
C GLY A 42 13.33 -1.14 -3.47
N CYS A 43 13.00 -2.31 -2.90
CA CYS A 43 11.67 -2.91 -2.97
C CYS A 43 10.81 -2.48 -1.78
N LYS A 44 9.77 -1.69 -2.06
CA LYS A 44 8.77 -1.35 -1.05
C LYS A 44 7.73 -2.46 -0.94
N ILE A 45 7.70 -3.13 0.21
CA ILE A 45 6.71 -4.16 0.53
C ILE A 45 5.50 -3.49 1.19
N TRP A 46 4.31 -3.69 0.63
CA TRP A 46 3.07 -3.14 1.17
C TRP A 46 2.04 -4.23 1.39
N ARG A 47 1.21 -4.06 2.43
CA ARG A 47 -0.01 -4.82 2.59
C ARG A 47 -1.08 -4.24 1.64
N LYS A 48 -1.82 -5.10 0.94
CA LYS A 48 -2.73 -4.70 -0.15
C LYS A 48 -3.74 -3.65 0.30
N GLU A 49 -4.30 -3.80 1.50
CA GLU A 49 -5.26 -2.89 2.09
C GLU A 49 -4.70 -1.46 2.28
N LEU A 50 -3.42 -1.35 2.67
CA LEU A 50 -2.75 -0.07 2.81
C LEU A 50 -2.44 0.53 1.44
N TYR A 51 -2.01 -0.31 0.49
CA TYR A 51 -1.75 0.13 -0.89
C TYR A 51 -3.01 0.73 -1.53
N THR A 52 -4.15 0.04 -1.45
CA THR A 52 -5.42 0.51 -2.01
C THR A 52 -5.88 1.82 -1.37
N THR A 53 -5.73 1.96 -0.06
CA THR A 53 -6.11 3.18 0.66
C THR A 53 -5.23 4.36 0.26
N VAL A 54 -3.91 4.15 0.15
CA VAL A 54 -2.96 5.18 -0.28
C VAL A 54 -3.21 5.60 -1.74
N GLU A 55 -3.45 4.65 -2.64
CA GLU A 55 -3.80 4.95 -4.03
C GLU A 55 -5.11 5.74 -4.14
N ALA A 56 -6.14 5.36 -3.38
CA ALA A 56 -7.42 6.06 -3.36
C ALA A 56 -7.26 7.50 -2.84
N ASN A 57 -6.49 7.68 -1.76
CA ASN A 57 -6.18 9.00 -1.23
C ASN A 57 -5.38 9.85 -2.22
N ARG A 58 -4.40 9.26 -2.93
CA ARG A 58 -3.63 9.98 -3.96
C ARG A 58 -4.54 10.44 -5.10
N LYS A 59 -5.40 9.56 -5.61
CA LYS A 59 -6.39 9.87 -6.65
C LYS A 59 -7.39 10.93 -6.19
N ALA A 60 -7.83 10.89 -4.93
CA ALA A 60 -8.72 11.91 -4.38
C ALA A 60 -8.02 13.28 -4.24
N ALA A 61 -6.75 13.30 -3.83
CA ALA A 61 -5.95 14.51 -3.70
C ALA A 61 -5.64 15.16 -5.07
N GLU A 62 -5.33 14.36 -6.09
CA GLU A 62 -5.09 14.83 -7.46
C GLU A 62 -6.31 15.56 -8.07
N ASN A 63 -7.53 15.23 -7.64
CA ASN A 63 -8.77 15.85 -8.11
C ASN A 63 -9.16 17.15 -7.39
N THR A 64 -8.33 17.66 -6.47
CA THR A 64 -8.62 18.92 -5.77
C THR A 64 -8.24 20.12 -6.64
N SER A 65 -9.22 20.66 -7.37
CA SER A 65 -9.09 21.92 -8.10
C SER A 65 -8.84 23.11 -7.15
N PHE A 66 -7.89 23.99 -7.51
CA PHE A 66 -7.62 25.27 -6.82
C PHE A 66 -8.87 26.16 -6.66
N GLY A 67 -9.91 25.97 -7.49
CA GLY A 67 -11.19 26.67 -7.37
C GLY A 67 -11.99 26.26 -6.14
N SER A 68 -12.01 24.96 -5.80
CA SER A 68 -12.72 24.41 -4.64
C SER A 68 -12.06 24.80 -3.31
N LEU A 69 -10.76 25.07 -3.33
CA LEU A 69 -10.00 25.48 -2.15
C LEU A 69 -10.35 26.91 -1.73
N ARG A 70 -10.62 27.81 -2.68
CA ARG A 70 -11.07 29.19 -2.39
C ARG A 70 -12.47 29.23 -1.81
N SER A 71 -13.39 28.42 -2.32
CA SER A 71 -14.77 28.37 -1.81
C SER A 71 -14.88 27.73 -0.42
N LEU A 72 -14.02 26.76 -0.10
CA LEU A 72 -13.92 26.22 1.26
C LEU A 72 -13.29 27.22 2.24
N THR A 73 -12.28 27.96 1.79
CA THR A 73 -11.63 28.98 2.63
C THR A 73 -12.59 30.11 2.98
N SER A 74 -13.42 30.55 2.03
CA SER A 74 -14.45 31.57 2.29
C SER A 74 -15.59 31.06 3.17
N GLN A 75 -15.91 29.76 3.13
CA GLN A 75 -16.91 29.16 4.04
C GLN A 75 -16.38 29.03 5.47
N MET A 76 -15.10 28.68 5.66
CA MET A 76 -14.49 28.59 6.99
C MET A 76 -14.31 29.96 7.66
N SER A 77 -14.10 31.04 6.91
CA SER A 77 -14.06 32.40 7.46
C SER A 77 -15.43 32.94 7.88
N ASN A 78 -16.52 32.43 7.29
CA ASN A 78 -17.90 32.86 7.59
C ASN A 78 -18.56 32.08 8.74
N GLY A 79 -17.92 31.05 9.30
CA GLY A 79 -18.45 30.21 10.37
C GLY A 79 -18.21 30.70 11.80
N LYS A 80 -17.62 31.89 12.00
CA LYS A 80 -17.48 32.52 13.32
C LYS A 80 -18.49 33.67 13.46
N GLY A 81 -19.74 33.34 13.76
CA GLY A 81 -20.76 34.36 14.05
C GLY A 81 -22.20 33.83 14.05
N SER A 82 -22.58 33.13 15.12
CA SER A 82 -23.93 32.87 15.68
C SER A 82 -23.76 31.62 16.56
N ASP A 83 -23.89 31.61 17.90
CA ASP A 83 -24.84 32.25 18.82
C ASP A 83 -26.26 32.41 18.27
#